data_AF-A0A4U7DB88-F1
#
_entry.id   AF-A0A4U7DB88-F1
#
_cell.length_a   1.000
_cell.length_b   1.000
_cell.length_c   1.000
_cell.angle_alpha   90.00
_cell.angle_beta   90.00
_cell.angle_gamma   90.00
#
_symmetry.space_group_name_H-M   'P 1'
#
loop_
_entity.id
_entity.type
_entity.pdbx_description
1 polymer ?
#
loop_
_entity_poly.entity_id
_entity_poly.type
_entity_poly.pdbx_seq_one_letter_code
_entity_poly.pdbx_strand_id
1 'polypeptide(L)'
;GTLTASRITHQKVRELAVTGRDCRVTVDYLTQSVKIHRHSLPGYVESNGDVRYRSESVVERPQVKNGEPLRGEIASFVSAVNEGTAPEVTGQDGLRVIELIREISEALDGPEAPVAKSGGR
;
A
#
# COMPACT_ATOMS: atom_id res chain seq x y z
N GLY A 1 -11.31 1.82 2.87
CA GLY A 1 -10.10 2.46 2.32
C GLY A 1 -10.47 3.25 1.09
N THR A 2 -9.51 3.93 0.46
CA THR A 2 -9.71 4.63 -0.82
C THR A 2 -8.91 3.92 -1.91
N LEU A 3 -9.52 3.69 -3.06
CA LEU A 3 -8.88 3.14 -4.25
C LEU A 3 -9.07 4.11 -5.40
N THR A 4 -7.98 4.47 -6.08
CA THR A 4 -8.03 5.34 -7.26
C THR A 4 -7.40 4.61 -8.43
N ALA A 5 -8.14 4.54 -9.54
CA ALA A 5 -7.64 4.00 -10.81
C ALA A 5 -7.93 5.01 -11.92
N SER A 6 -6.95 5.24 -12.80
CA SER A 6 -7.07 6.15 -13.95
C SER A 6 -6.29 5.59 -15.12
N ARG A 7 -6.92 5.55 -16.30
CA ARG A 7 -6.25 5.25 -17.58
C ARG A 7 -5.75 6.53 -18.28
N ILE A 8 -6.24 7.70 -17.86
CA ILE A 8 -6.00 8.98 -18.53
C ILE A 8 -4.65 9.59 -18.10
N THR A 9 -4.22 9.30 -16.88
CA THR A 9 -2.97 9.83 -16.33
C THR A 9 -1.77 9.25 -17.08
N HIS A 10 -0.93 10.10 -17.67
CA HIS A 10 0.28 9.66 -18.40
C HIS A 10 1.36 9.09 -17.47
N GLN A 11 1.50 9.66 -16.28
CA GLN A 11 2.43 9.18 -15.27
C GLN A 11 1.96 7.82 -14.75
N LYS A 12 2.85 6.82 -14.81
CA LYS A 12 2.60 5.51 -14.18
C LYS A 12 2.74 5.67 -12.67
N VAL A 13 1.67 5.41 -11.93
CA VAL A 13 1.65 5.41 -10.46
C VAL A 13 1.01 4.11 -10.01
N ARG A 14 1.71 3.36 -9.15
CA ARG A 14 1.22 2.14 -8.51
C ARG A 14 1.70 2.14 -7.07
N GLU A 15 0.92 2.79 -6.21
CA GLU A 15 1.28 2.97 -4.81
C GLU A 15 0.20 2.41 -3.89
N LEU A 16 0.64 1.77 -2.80
CA LEU A 16 -0.22 1.43 -1.66
C LEU A 16 0.29 2.20 -0.45
N ALA A 17 -0.63 2.86 0.26
CA ALA A 17 -0.33 3.50 1.53
C ALA A 17 -1.22 2.92 2.63
N VAL A 18 -0.59 2.42 3.70
CA VAL A 18 -1.25 1.89 4.88
C VAL A 18 -0.85 2.76 6.07
N THR A 19 -1.83 3.44 6.65
CA THR A 19 -1.64 4.20 7.90
C THR A 19 -2.08 3.35 9.07
N GLY A 20 -1.15 3.02 9.96
CA GLY A 20 -1.42 2.40 11.26
C GLY A 20 -1.33 3.42 12.39
N ARG A 21 -1.45 2.94 13.64
CA ARG A 21 -1.40 3.78 14.84
C ARG A 21 -0.06 4.50 14.99
N ASP A 22 1.04 3.78 14.80
CA ASP A 22 2.39 4.26 15.14
C ASP A 22 3.27 4.50 13.90
N CYS A 23 2.78 4.14 12.71
CA CYS A 23 3.55 4.28 11.48
C CYS A 23 2.67 4.43 10.22
N ARG A 24 3.28 4.95 9.17
CA ARG A 24 2.74 4.95 7.81
C ARG A 24 3.67 4.16 6.89
N VAL A 25 3.13 3.12 6.28
CA VAL A 25 3.84 2.30 5.29
C VAL A 25 3.41 2.75 3.90
N THR A 26 4.37 3.01 3.02
CA THR A 26 4.13 3.22 1.60
C THR A 26 4.90 2.21 0.77
N VAL A 27 4.24 1.65 -0.23
CA VAL A 27 4.78 0.69 -1.17
C VAL A 27 4.67 1.28 -2.57
N ASP A 28 5.78 1.35 -3.29
CA ASP A 28 5.81 1.65 -4.72
C ASP A 28 6.06 0.35 -5.49
N TYR A 29 5.04 -0.13 -6.18
CA TYR A 29 5.08 -1.38 -6.93
C TYR A 29 5.89 -1.28 -8.23
N LEU A 30 6.14 -0.08 -8.77
CA LEU A 30 6.97 0.09 -9.96
C LEU A 30 8.45 -0.09 -9.59
N THR A 31 8.86 0.46 -8.45
CA THR A 31 10.25 0.37 -7.98
C THR A 31 10.49 -0.79 -7.00
N GLN A 32 9.43 -1.53 -6.65
CA GLN A 32 9.45 -2.58 -5.61
C GLN A 32 10.06 -2.06 -4.30
N SER A 33 9.73 -0.83 -3.92
CA SER A 33 10.30 -0.18 -2.73
C SER A 33 9.25 -0.02 -1.64
N VAL A 34 9.70 -0.12 -0.39
CA VAL A 34 8.87 0.06 0.81
C VAL A 34 9.51 1.14 1.67
N LYS A 35 8.68 2.07 2.17
CA LYS A 35 9.09 3.09 3.15
C LYS A 35 8.19 2.99 4.36
N ILE A 36 8.78 2.99 5.55
CA ILE A 36 8.05 3.00 6.82
C ILE A 36 8.40 4.30 7.53
N HIS A 37 7.42 5.19 7.63
CA HIS A 37 7.51 6.45 8.35
C HIS A 37 7.04 6.23 9.79
N ARG A 38 7.93 6.46 10.76
CA ARG A 38 7.62 6.35 12.20
C ARG A 38 7.80 7.69 12.89
N HIS A 39 6.87 8.00 13.80
CA HIS A 39 7.08 9.06 14.78
C HIS A 39 8.06 8.54 15.84
N SER A 40 9.20 9.22 16.05
CA SER A 40 9.99 8.96 17.26
C SER A 40 9.41 9.76 18.41
N LEU A 41 9.48 9.18 19.62
CA LEU A 41 9.14 9.90 20.83
C LEU A 41 10.03 11.15 20.95
N PRO A 42 9.46 12.31 21.31
CA PRO A 42 10.25 13.51 21.51
C PRO A 42 11.26 13.28 22.64
N GLY A 43 12.53 13.55 22.35
CA GLY A 43 13.60 13.60 23.34
C GLY A 43 13.89 15.05 23.71
N TYR A 44 13.95 15.34 25.00
CA TYR A 44 14.55 16.59 25.48
C TYR A 44 16.06 16.39 25.55
N VAL A 45 16.80 17.17 24.76
CA VAL A 45 18.27 17.22 24.89
C VAL A 45 18.58 18.46 25.71
N GLU A 46 19.02 18.27 26.96
CA GLU A 46 19.60 19.35 27.75
C GLU A 46 21.05 19.58 27.28
N SER A 47 21.34 20.78 26.82
CA SER A 47 22.72 21.23 26.58
C SER A 47 22.85 22.66 27.10
N ASN A 48 23.73 22.85 28.09
CA ASN A 48 24.05 24.15 28.69
C ASN A 48 22.83 25.00 29.14
N GLY A 49 21.81 24.37 29.74
CA GLY A 49 20.65 25.08 30.29
C GLY A 49 19.56 25.44 29.28
N ASP A 50 19.74 25.15 28.00
CA ASP A 50 18.71 25.26 26.98
C ASP A 50 18.07 23.87 26.72
N VAL A 51 16.76 23.78 26.93
CA VAL A 51 15.97 22.58 26.60
C VAL A 51 15.54 22.69 25.14
N ARG A 52 16.16 21.91 24.25
CA ARG A 52 15.76 21.87 22.84
C ARG A 52 14.87 20.66 22.57
N TYR A 53 13.64 20.91 22.11
CA TYR A 53 12.71 19.87 21.68
C TYR A 53 13.17 19.26 20.35
N ARG A 54 13.44 17.95 20.31
CA ARG A 54 13.78 17.23 19.07
C ARG A 54 12.73 16.15 18.82
N SER A 55 11.90 16.37 17.80
CA SER A 55 11.02 15.35 17.24
C SER A 55 11.71 14.74 16.02
N GLU A 56 12.30 13.55 16.15
CA GLU A 56 12.88 12.85 15.00
C GLU A 56 11.81 12.02 14.29
N SER A 57 11.62 12.26 13.00
CA SER A 57 10.90 11.32 12.14
C SER A 57 11.92 10.34 11.58
N VAL A 58 11.72 9.04 11.78
CA VAL A 58 12.57 8.00 11.20
C VAL A 58 11.88 7.43 9.96
N VAL A 59 12.64 7.23 8.88
CA VAL A 59 12.17 6.58 7.66
C VAL A 59 13.00 5.33 7.42
N GLU A 60 12.39 4.17 7.66
CA GLU A 60 13.01 2.87 7.36
C GLU A 60 12.75 2.49 5.91
N ARG A 61 13.73 1.84 5.29
CA ARG A 61 13.68 1.36 3.90
C ARG A 61 14.13 -0.09 3.88
N PRO A 62 13.27 -1.05 4.29
CA PRO A 62 13.64 -2.45 4.28
C PRO A 62 14.01 -2.90 2.86
N GLN A 63 15.02 -3.75 2.76
CA GLN A 63 15.42 -4.31 1.47
C GLN A 63 14.36 -5.31 1.01
N VAL A 64 13.82 -5.06 -0.17
CA VAL A 64 12.93 -6.00 -0.86
C VAL A 64 13.78 -6.87 -1.79
N LYS A 65 13.57 -8.19 -1.74
CA LYS A 65 14.18 -9.09 -2.71
C LYS A 65 13.51 -8.84 -4.06
N ASN A 66 14.21 -8.14 -4.93
CA ASN A 66 13.71 -7.86 -6.27
C ASN A 66 13.88 -9.09 -7.16
N GLY A 67 12.85 -9.36 -7.95
CA GLY A 67 12.78 -10.46 -8.90
C GLY A 67 11.62 -10.22 -9.86
N GLU A 68 11.64 -10.92 -10.99
CA GLU A 68 10.55 -10.85 -11.97
C GLU A 68 9.24 -11.36 -11.32
N PRO A 69 8.22 -10.50 -11.09
CA PRO A 69 7.05 -10.88 -10.30
C PRO A 69 6.25 -12.03 -10.91
N LEU A 70 6.05 -11.99 -12.23
CA LEU A 70 5.30 -13.00 -12.96
C LEU A 70 5.97 -14.39 -12.88
N ARG A 71 7.31 -14.42 -12.94
CA ARG A 71 8.06 -15.66 -12.75
C ARG A 71 7.86 -16.22 -11.34
N GLY A 72 7.87 -15.35 -10.32
CA GLY A 72 7.61 -15.72 -8.93
C GLY A 72 6.21 -16.32 -8.73
N GLU A 73 5.20 -15.67 -9.31
CA GLU A 73 3.80 -16.13 -9.27
C GLU A 73 3.62 -17.51 -9.92
N ILE A 74 4.15 -17.70 -11.13
CA ILE A 74 4.07 -18.99 -11.83
C ILE A 74 4.83 -20.08 -11.06
N ALA A 75 5.99 -19.77 -10.50
CA ALA A 75 6.76 -20.72 -9.70
C ALA A 75 6.00 -21.14 -8.43
N SER A 76 5.38 -20.18 -7.72
CA SER A 76 4.52 -20.42 -6.55
C SER A 76 3.34 -21.34 -6.92
N PHE A 77 2.66 -21.05 -8.03
CA PHE A 77 1.55 -21.87 -8.52
C PHE A 77 1.98 -23.31 -8.84
N VAL A 78 3.07 -23.48 -9.60
CA VAL A 78 3.57 -24.83 -9.98
C VAL A 78 4.02 -25.63 -8.76
N SER A 79 4.66 -24.99 -7.77
CA SER A 79 5.04 -25.63 -6.51
C SER A 79 3.81 -26.12 -5.76
N ALA A 80 2.77 -25.29 -5.62
CA ALA A 80 1.52 -25.71 -4.97
C ALA A 80 0.85 -26.91 -5.67
N VAL A 81 0.84 -26.93 -7.00
CA VAL A 81 0.31 -28.07 -7.78
C VAL A 81 1.12 -29.34 -7.55
N ASN A 82 2.45 -29.25 -7.59
CA ASN A 82 3.34 -30.40 -7.43
C ASN A 82 3.32 -30.97 -6.01
N GLU A 83 3.18 -30.10 -5.00
CA GLU A 83 3.18 -30.47 -3.58
C GLU A 83 1.78 -30.80 -3.06
N GLY A 84 0.74 -30.53 -3.84
CA GLY A 84 -0.66 -30.74 -3.45
C GLY A 84 -1.11 -29.81 -2.31
N THR A 85 -0.49 -28.64 -2.18
CA THR A 85 -0.81 -27.64 -1.14
C THR A 85 -1.79 -26.60 -1.67
N ALA A 86 -2.43 -25.86 -0.75
CA ALA A 86 -3.20 -24.70 -1.15
C ALA A 86 -2.27 -23.63 -1.75
N PRO A 87 -2.60 -23.04 -2.91
CA PRO A 87 -1.84 -21.93 -3.46
C PRO A 87 -2.00 -20.68 -2.58
N GLU A 88 -1.01 -19.77 -2.63
CA GLU A 88 -1.05 -18.50 -1.89
C GLU A 88 -2.27 -17.64 -2.24
N VAL A 89 -2.74 -17.74 -3.50
CA VAL A 89 -3.98 -17.14 -3.99
C VAL A 89 -4.86 -18.23 -4.57
N THR A 90 -6.03 -18.42 -3.97
CA THR A 90 -7.00 -19.46 -4.33
C THR A 90 -8.03 -18.99 -5.36
N GLY A 91 -8.77 -19.92 -5.95
CA GLY A 91 -9.91 -19.59 -6.81
C GLY A 91 -11.00 -18.79 -6.08
N GLN A 92 -11.20 -19.05 -4.79
CA GLN A 92 -12.15 -18.33 -3.94
C GLN A 92 -11.72 -16.88 -3.70
N ASP A 93 -10.41 -16.62 -3.62
CA ASP A 93 -9.90 -15.24 -3.60
C ASP A 93 -10.26 -14.50 -4.89
N GLY A 94 -10.07 -15.16 -6.04
CA GLY A 94 -10.48 -14.63 -7.33
C GLY A 94 -11.98 -14.36 -7.43
N LEU A 95 -12.82 -15.26 -6.92
CA LEU A 95 -14.27 -15.08 -6.89
C LEU A 95 -14.67 -13.84 -6.07
N ARG A 96 -14.11 -13.69 -4.87
CA ARG A 96 -14.35 -12.52 -4.00
C ARG A 96 -13.96 -11.20 -4.66
N VAL A 97 -12.87 -11.20 -5.44
CA VAL A 97 -12.45 -10.02 -6.21
C VAL A 97 -13.47 -9.68 -7.30
N ILE A 98 -13.99 -10.67 -8.03
CA ILE A 98 -15.01 -10.45 -9.06
C ILE A 98 -16.30 -9.91 -8.45
N GLU A 99 -16.72 -10.44 -7.30
CA GLU A 99 -17.89 -9.95 -6.55
C GLU A 99 -17.71 -8.47 -6.17
N LEU A 100 -16.56 -8.11 -5.58
CA LEU A 100 -16.25 -6.71 -5.25
C LEU A 100 -16.21 -5.80 -6.49
N ILE A 101 -15.66 -6.27 -7.61
CA ILE A 101 -15.63 -5.48 -8.86
C ILE A 101 -17.05 -5.20 -9.35
N ARG A 102 -17.96 -6.17 -9.26
CA ARG A 102 -19.37 -5.98 -9.63
C ARG A 102 -20.04 -4.91 -8.76
N GLU A 103 -19.85 -4.97 -7.45
CA GLU A 103 -20.37 -3.95 -6.52
C GLU A 103 -19.84 -2.55 -6.87
N ILE A 104 -18.55 -2.43 -7.17
CA ILE A 104 -17.95 -1.15 -7.58
C ILE A 104 -18.52 -0.67 -8.91
N SER A 105 -18.65 -1.55 -9.91
CA SER A 105 -19.22 -1.21 -11.22
C SER A 105 -20.66 -0.71 -11.10
N GLU A 106 -21.50 -1.40 -10.33
CA GLU A 106 -22.89 -0.99 -10.10
C GLU A 106 -22.98 0.38 -9.39
N ALA A 107 -22.08 0.64 -8.43
CA ALA A 107 -22.02 1.93 -7.74
C ALA A 107 -21.55 3.09 -8.66
N LEU A 108 -20.72 2.79 -9.67
CA LEU A 108 -20.25 3.77 -10.65
C LEU A 108 -21.32 4.12 -11.71
N ASP A 109 -22.19 3.17 -12.06
CA ASP A 109 -23.27 3.35 -13.03
C ASP A 109 -24.54 3.98 -12.41
N GLY A 110 -24.58 4.16 -11.08
CA GLY A 110 -25.61 4.93 -10.37
C GLY A 110 -25.46 6.46 -10.54
N PRO A 111 -26.44 7.29 -10.08
CA PRO A 111 -26.29 8.74 -10.14
C PRO A 111 -25.01 9.17 -9.42
N GLU A 112 -24.21 9.99 -10.12
CA GLU A 112 -22.86 10.41 -9.75
C GLU A 112 -22.73 10.66 -8.24
N ALA A 113 -21.90 9.85 -7.57
CA ALA A 113 -21.64 10.00 -6.15
C ALA A 113 -21.09 11.42 -5.88
N PRO A 114 -21.59 12.13 -4.85
CA PRO A 114 -21.18 13.49 -4.59
C PRO A 114 -19.67 13.52 -4.31
N VAL A 115 -18.93 14.14 -5.21
CA VAL A 115 -17.50 14.43 -5.03
C VAL A 115 -17.38 15.24 -3.74
N ALA A 116 -16.77 14.65 -2.72
CA ALA A 116 -16.45 15.34 -1.49
C ALA A 116 -15.51 16.51 -1.83
N LYS A 117 -16.04 17.74 -1.77
CA LYS A 117 -15.24 18.94 -1.95
C LYS A 117 -14.25 19.02 -0.80
N SER A 118 -12.98 18.70 -1.06
CA SER A 118 -11.90 19.04 -0.15
C SER A 118 -11.76 20.55 -0.14
N GLY A 119 -12.14 21.15 0.99
CA GLY A 119 -12.07 22.58 1.24
C GLY A 119 -10.66 23.11 1.04
N GLY A 120 -10.59 24.28 0.39
CA GLY A 120 -9.35 25.00 0.19
C GLY A 120 -8.74 25.47 1.50
N ARG A 121 -7.42 25.55 1.47
CA ARG A 121 -6.65 26.67 2.04
C ARG A 121 -5.36 26.80 1.26
#